data_AF-A0A7Y5NXE9-F1
#
_entry.id   AF-A0A7Y5NXE9-F1
#
_cell.length_a   1.000
_cell.length_b   1.000
_cell.length_c   1.000
_cell.angle_alpha   90.00
_cell.angle_beta   90.00
_cell.angle_gamma   90.00
#
_symmetry.space_group_name_H-M   'P 1'
#
loop_
_entity.id
_entity.type
_entity.pdbx_description
1 polymer ?
#
loop_
_entity_poly.entity_id
_entity_poly.type
_entity_poly.pdbx_seq_one_letter_code
_entity_poly.pdbx_strand_id
1 'polypeptide(L)'
;MAFTTAQKISIRKYLGLPSVHLDQDSRLESAIDLIGTVPEAQTEVEALLTQLTAVQTELTNSLAQAGLKRAEDVEWYQAGAGSSVIDQKRAEGRRYCNQLSIIFGVPIVHDYFGEGGYQDDSWRGTSFQYGGGIIPLG
;
A
#
# COMPACT_ATOMS: atom_id res chain seq x y z
N MET A 1 6.62 -21.89 5.32
CA MET A 1 6.29 -21.70 6.76
C MET A 1 5.19 -20.66 6.77
N ALA A 2 4.11 -20.77 7.55
CA ALA A 2 3.03 -19.78 7.39
C ALA A 2 3.49 -18.36 7.75
N PHE A 3 3.03 -17.34 7.00
CA PHE A 3 3.28 -15.95 7.34
C PHE A 3 2.77 -15.64 8.76
N THR A 4 3.56 -14.88 9.50
CA THR A 4 3.18 -14.35 10.82
C THR A 4 1.99 -13.41 10.69
N THR A 5 1.21 -13.25 11.77
CA THR A 5 0.08 -12.31 11.82
C THR A 5 0.50 -10.88 11.44
N ALA A 6 1.70 -10.45 11.86
CA ALA A 6 2.24 -9.14 11.51
C ALA A 6 2.51 -9.00 10.00
N GLN A 7 3.09 -10.03 9.36
CA GLN A 7 3.31 -10.03 7.91
C GLN A 7 1.98 -10.01 7.16
N LYS A 8 0.97 -10.78 7.58
CA LYS A 8 -0.36 -10.77 6.98
C LYS A 8 -1.01 -9.38 7.05
N ILE A 9 -0.90 -8.71 8.19
CA ILE A 9 -1.39 -7.32 8.35
C ILE A 9 -0.65 -6.37 7.41
N SER A 10 0.68 -6.47 7.32
CA SER A 10 1.48 -5.62 6.44
C SER A 10 1.14 -5.84 4.95
N ILE A 11 0.93 -7.09 4.52
CA ILE A 11 0.52 -7.43 3.15
C ILE A 11 -0.79 -6.71 2.80
N ARG A 12 -1.82 -6.86 3.64
CA ARG A 12 -3.12 -6.20 3.45
C ARG A 12 -2.97 -4.68 3.39
N LYS A 13 -2.23 -4.12 4.34
CA LYS A 13 -1.94 -2.68 4.42
C LYS A 13 -1.32 -2.14 3.14
N TYR A 14 -0.30 -2.81 2.58
CA TYR A 14 0.38 -2.34 1.37
C TYR A 14 -0.41 -2.56 0.08
N LEU A 15 -1.37 -3.50 0.06
CA LEU A 15 -2.34 -3.65 -1.03
C LEU A 15 -3.55 -2.72 -0.90
N GLY A 16 -3.64 -1.96 0.19
CA GLY A 16 -4.72 -1.00 0.42
C GLY A 16 -5.99 -1.64 1.00
N LEU A 17 -5.88 -2.78 1.68
CA LEU A 17 -7.01 -3.53 2.22
C LEU A 17 -7.13 -3.37 3.74
N PRO A 18 -8.35 -3.22 4.28
CA PRO A 18 -8.57 -3.08 5.71
C PRO A 18 -8.32 -4.41 6.44
N SER A 19 -7.72 -4.35 7.63
CA SER A 19 -7.43 -5.52 8.46
C SER A 19 -8.66 -6.09 9.19
N VAL A 20 -9.78 -5.37 9.18
CA VAL A 20 -10.99 -5.69 9.96
C VAL A 20 -11.95 -6.61 9.20
N HIS A 21 -11.92 -6.60 7.87
CA HIS A 21 -12.90 -7.27 7.02
C HIS A 21 -12.28 -8.43 6.21
N LEU A 22 -11.65 -9.36 6.91
CA LEU A 22 -10.91 -10.48 6.30
C LEU A 22 -11.80 -11.38 5.42
N ASP A 23 -13.04 -11.60 5.85
CA ASP A 23 -13.97 -12.52 5.17
C ASP A 23 -14.46 -12.00 3.81
N GLN A 24 -14.30 -10.70 3.55
CA GLN A 24 -14.78 -10.06 2.33
C GLN A 24 -13.80 -10.21 1.16
N ASP A 25 -12.53 -10.53 1.43
CA ASP A 25 -11.48 -10.65 0.41
C ASP A 25 -10.82 -12.03 0.43
N SER A 26 -11.66 -13.06 0.26
CA SER A 26 -11.27 -14.46 0.31
C SER A 26 -10.14 -14.83 -0.67
N ARG A 27 -10.01 -14.08 -1.77
CA ARG A 27 -8.93 -14.27 -2.75
C ARG A 27 -7.57 -13.91 -2.17
N LEU A 28 -7.44 -12.76 -1.52
CA LEU A 28 -6.17 -12.37 -0.90
C LEU A 28 -5.82 -13.32 0.24
N GLU A 29 -6.78 -13.63 1.10
CA GLU A 29 -6.54 -14.53 2.23
C GLU A 29 -6.09 -15.92 1.78
N SER A 30 -6.73 -16.47 0.74
CA SER A 30 -6.32 -17.73 0.13
C SER A 30 -4.92 -17.65 -0.49
N ALA A 31 -4.58 -16.53 -1.14
CA ALA A 31 -3.26 -16.32 -1.72
C ALA A 31 -2.16 -16.20 -0.66
N ILE A 32 -2.45 -15.53 0.47
CA ILE A 32 -1.56 -15.45 1.64
C ILE A 32 -1.28 -16.84 2.19
N ASP A 33 -2.31 -17.66 2.37
CA ASP A 33 -2.14 -19.01 2.89
C ASP A 33 -1.38 -19.89 1.90
N LEU A 34 -1.69 -19.81 0.60
CA LEU A 34 -1.00 -20.56 -0.46
C LEU A 34 0.49 -20.19 -0.54
N ILE A 35 0.83 -18.91 -0.64
CA ILE A 35 2.22 -18.45 -0.75
C ILE A 35 3.00 -18.79 0.53
N GLY A 36 2.36 -18.76 1.71
CA GLY A 36 2.98 -19.20 2.96
C GLY A 36 3.39 -20.69 2.98
N THR A 37 2.84 -21.51 2.08
CA THR A 37 3.28 -22.91 1.92
C THR A 37 4.50 -23.08 1.01
N VAL A 38 4.86 -22.06 0.21
CA VAL A 38 5.97 -22.08 -0.75
C VAL A 38 7.16 -21.27 -0.21
N PRO A 39 8.24 -21.90 0.29
CA PRO A 39 9.32 -21.20 0.99
C PRO A 39 10.04 -20.14 0.15
N GLU A 40 10.22 -20.38 -1.15
CA GLU A 40 10.89 -19.45 -2.06
C GLU A 40 10.05 -18.18 -2.25
N ALA A 41 8.76 -18.34 -2.53
CA ALA A 41 7.83 -17.22 -2.69
C ALA A 41 7.63 -16.46 -1.38
N GLN A 42 7.59 -17.18 -0.25
CA GLN A 42 7.55 -16.57 1.07
C GLN A 42 8.77 -15.66 1.30
N THR A 43 9.98 -16.15 1.01
CA THR A 43 11.23 -15.38 1.19
C THR A 43 11.23 -14.11 0.34
N GLU A 44 10.73 -14.20 -0.89
CA GLU A 44 10.59 -13.04 -1.78
C GLU A 44 9.62 -12.00 -1.22
N VAL A 45 8.46 -12.41 -0.71
CA VAL A 45 7.50 -11.51 -0.06
C VAL A 45 8.09 -10.88 1.19
N GLU A 46 8.82 -11.63 2.01
CA GLU A 46 9.48 -11.11 3.21
C GLU A 46 10.54 -10.05 2.88
N ALA A 47 11.30 -10.26 1.81
CA ALA A 47 12.24 -9.28 1.30
C ALA A 47 11.51 -8.00 0.85
N LEU A 48 10.40 -8.12 0.12
CA LEU A 48 9.59 -6.97 -0.30
C LEU A 48 9.01 -6.20 0.89
N LEU A 49 8.49 -6.90 1.91
CA LEU A 49 7.96 -6.26 3.12
C LEU A 49 9.06 -5.50 3.88
N THR A 50 10.29 -6.02 3.87
CA THR A 50 11.46 -5.35 4.45
C THR A 50 11.78 -4.06 3.69
N GLN A 51 11.81 -4.11 2.34
CA GLN A 51 12.04 -2.93 1.50
C GLN A 51 10.95 -1.87 1.67
N LEU A 52 9.68 -2.28 1.73
CA LEU A 52 8.55 -1.37 1.97
C LEU A 52 8.66 -0.65 3.31
N THR A 53 9.08 -1.36 4.36
CA THR A 53 9.29 -0.79 5.70
C THR A 53 10.47 0.20 5.71
N ALA A 54 11.55 -0.12 4.97
CA ALA A 54 12.69 0.78 4.80
C ALA A 54 12.26 2.09 4.09
N VAL A 55 11.52 1.99 2.97
CA VAL A 55 10.98 3.16 2.26
C VAL A 55 10.08 4.00 3.18
N GLN A 56 9.23 3.38 3.99
CA GLN A 56 8.38 4.12 4.94
C GLN A 56 9.22 4.89 5.97
N THR A 57 10.28 4.28 6.48
CA THR A 57 11.20 4.90 7.44
C THR A 57 11.92 6.09 6.81
N GLU A 58 12.46 5.92 5.59
CA GLU A 58 13.13 6.99 4.86
C GLU A 58 12.19 8.14 4.49
N LEU A 59 10.94 7.84 4.14
CA LEU A 59 9.93 8.85 3.85
C LEU A 59 9.59 9.67 5.10
N THR A 60 9.47 9.00 6.25
CA THR A 60 9.26 9.67 7.55
C THR A 60 10.44 10.58 7.90
N ASN A 61 11.67 10.10 7.72
CA ASN A 61 12.88 10.88 7.95
C ASN A 61 12.97 12.08 6.99
N SER A 62 12.64 11.89 5.71
CA SER A 62 12.65 12.94 4.70
C SER A 62 11.63 14.03 4.99
N LEU A 63 10.44 13.66 5.49
CA LEU A 63 9.43 14.62 5.92
C LEU A 63 9.88 15.42 7.16
N ALA A 64 10.49 14.77 8.15
CA ALA A 64 11.01 15.44 9.33
C ALA A 64 12.12 16.45 8.95
N GLN A 65 13.05 16.06 8.07
CA GLN A 65 14.12 16.93 7.58
C GLN A 65 13.60 18.07 6.70
N ALA A 66 12.59 17.82 5.86
CA ALA A 66 11.95 18.87 5.06
C ALA A 66 11.28 19.93 5.95
N GLY A 67 10.72 19.52 7.11
CA GLY A 67 10.19 20.44 8.10
C GLY A 67 11.25 21.30 8.79
N LEU A 68 12.41 20.69 9.11
CA LEU A 68 13.56 21.39 9.71
C LEU A 68 14.16 22.41 8.74
N LYS A 69 14.46 22.00 7.49
CA LYS A 69 15.07 22.88 6.48
C LYS A 69 14.22 24.10 6.13
N ARG A 70 12.89 23.97 6.17
CA ARG A 70 11.95 25.10 5.97
C ARG A 70 11.99 26.17 7.06
N ALA A 71 12.47 25.85 8.26
CA ALA A 71 12.59 26.83 9.35
C ALA A 71 13.84 27.70 9.24
N GLU A 72 14.88 27.21 8.55
CA GLU A 72 16.23 27.81 8.54
C GLU A 72 16.56 28.46 7.19
N ASP A 73 16.05 27.88 6.08
CA ASP A 73 16.16 28.43 4.73
C ASP A 73 14.77 28.57 4.12
N VAL A 74 14.16 29.76 4.25
CA VAL A 74 12.98 30.14 3.45
C VAL A 74 13.43 30.49 2.03
N GLU A 75 14.04 29.53 1.35
CA GLU A 75 14.16 29.57 -0.10
C GLU A 75 12.81 29.12 -0.68
N TRP A 76 12.11 30.08 -1.29
CA TRP A 76 10.83 29.86 -1.94
C TRP A 76 11.04 28.97 -3.17
N TYR A 77 11.01 27.66 -2.98
CA TYR A 77 10.87 26.72 -4.09
C TYR A 77 9.59 27.10 -4.87
N GLN A 78 9.75 27.36 -6.17
CA GLN A 78 8.65 27.68 -7.08
C GLN A 78 7.47 26.74 -6.84
N ALA A 79 6.28 27.34 -6.72
CA ALA A 79 5.02 26.64 -6.54
C ALA A 79 4.90 25.46 -7.54
N GLY A 80 5.00 24.23 -7.03
CA GLY A 80 4.95 23.01 -7.82
C GLY A 80 6.10 22.02 -7.57
N ALA A 81 7.23 22.48 -7.02
CA ALA A 81 8.35 21.60 -6.65
C ALA A 81 8.17 21.09 -5.21
N GLY A 82 7.18 20.24 -4.97
CA GLY A 82 7.22 19.34 -3.82
C GLY A 82 8.55 18.59 -3.82
N SER A 83 9.14 18.37 -2.64
CA SER A 83 10.48 17.79 -2.48
C SER A 83 10.63 16.55 -3.39
N SER A 84 11.39 16.68 -4.47
CA SER A 84 11.55 15.62 -5.50
C SER A 84 11.98 14.29 -4.89
N VAL A 85 12.69 14.34 -3.77
CA VAL A 85 13.11 13.20 -2.96
C VAL A 85 11.90 12.46 -2.36
N ILE A 86 10.91 13.18 -1.82
CA ILE A 86 9.70 12.57 -1.24
C ILE A 86 8.89 11.88 -2.33
N ASP A 87 8.73 12.52 -3.49
CA ASP A 87 7.99 11.94 -4.61
C ASP A 87 8.70 10.73 -5.21
N GLN A 88 10.04 10.76 -5.31
CA GLN A 88 10.83 9.60 -5.69
C GLN A 88 10.65 8.43 -4.72
N LYS A 89 10.63 8.70 -3.41
CA LYS A 89 10.42 7.66 -2.38
C LYS A 89 9.01 7.08 -2.41
N ARG A 90 8.00 7.90 -2.66
CA ARG A 90 6.63 7.43 -2.89
C ARG A 90 6.55 6.55 -4.14
N ALA A 91 7.20 6.94 -5.24
CA ALA A 91 7.24 6.14 -6.46
C ALA A 91 7.94 4.80 -6.26
N GLU A 92 9.04 4.79 -5.49
CA GLU A 92 9.74 3.57 -5.10
C GLU A 92 8.85 2.64 -4.26
N GLY A 93 8.14 3.19 -3.26
CA GLY A 93 7.17 2.45 -2.45
C GLY A 93 6.06 1.81 -3.30
N ARG A 94 5.48 2.56 -4.24
CA ARG A 94 4.48 2.05 -5.19
C ARG A 94 5.02 0.93 -6.07
N ARG A 95 6.29 1.01 -6.49
CA ARG A 95 6.93 -0.06 -7.27
C ARG A 95 6.95 -1.37 -6.49
N TYR A 96 7.30 -1.34 -5.21
CA TYR A 96 7.28 -2.54 -4.36
C TYR A 96 5.86 -3.04 -4.10
N CYS A 97 4.88 -2.15 -3.91
CA CYS A 97 3.46 -2.54 -3.85
C CYS A 97 2.99 -3.22 -5.14
N ASN A 98 3.41 -2.73 -6.31
CA ASN A 98 3.10 -3.35 -7.61
C ASN A 98 3.70 -4.75 -7.74
N GLN A 99 4.95 -4.93 -7.32
CA GLN A 99 5.59 -6.26 -7.30
C GLN A 99 4.83 -7.23 -6.39
N LEU A 100 4.44 -6.76 -5.21
CA LEU A 100 3.64 -7.53 -4.27
C LEU A 100 2.28 -7.91 -4.87
N SER A 101 1.59 -6.96 -5.52
CA SER A 101 0.33 -7.20 -6.26
C SER A 101 0.46 -8.27 -7.34
N ILE A 102 1.59 -8.30 -8.07
CA ILE A 102 1.88 -9.32 -9.09
C ILE A 102 2.05 -10.70 -8.45
N ILE A 103 2.79 -10.80 -7.35
CA ILE A 103 3.03 -12.08 -6.66
C ILE A 103 1.72 -12.66 -6.12
N PHE A 104 0.88 -11.83 -5.50
CA PHE A 104 -0.39 -12.27 -4.94
C PHE A 104 -1.50 -12.43 -6.00
N GLY A 105 -1.31 -11.87 -7.20
CA GLY A 105 -2.33 -11.86 -8.25
C GLY A 105 -3.61 -11.11 -7.82
N VAL A 106 -3.46 -10.08 -6.99
CA VAL A 106 -4.54 -9.25 -6.44
C VAL A 106 -4.25 -7.80 -6.78
N PRO A 107 -5.21 -7.04 -7.33
CA PRO A 107 -4.99 -5.64 -7.67
C PRO A 107 -4.75 -4.79 -6.40
N ILE A 108 -4.00 -3.69 -6.57
CA ILE A 108 -3.90 -2.67 -5.52
C ILE A 108 -5.22 -1.92 -5.48
N VAL A 109 -5.86 -1.91 -4.31
CA VAL A 109 -7.16 -1.28 -4.11
C VAL A 109 -7.01 0.19 -3.77
N HIS A 110 -6.15 0.48 -2.78
CA HIS A 110 -5.84 1.83 -2.35
C HIS A 110 -4.33 2.03 -2.32
N ASP A 111 -3.90 3.18 -2.81
CA ASP A 111 -2.51 3.56 -2.87
C ASP A 111 -2.01 4.00 -1.48
N TYR A 112 -1.32 3.09 -0.80
CA TYR A 112 -0.77 3.33 0.54
C TYR A 112 0.27 4.46 0.58
N PHE A 113 1.04 4.67 -0.50
CA PHE A 113 2.01 5.76 -0.60
C PHE A 113 1.41 7.02 -1.25
N GLY A 114 0.08 7.06 -1.35
CA GLY A 114 -0.71 8.22 -1.78
C GLY A 114 -0.88 9.25 -0.68
N GLU A 115 -1.50 10.37 -1.07
CA GLU A 115 -1.91 11.42 -0.13
C GLU A 115 -3.38 11.25 0.31
N GLY A 116 -4.11 10.34 -0.32
CA GLY A 116 -5.49 10.01 0.02
C GLY A 116 -5.59 9.12 1.24
N GLY A 117 -6.55 9.40 2.11
CA GLY A 117 -6.95 8.52 3.21
C GLY A 117 -7.99 7.47 2.77
N TYR A 118 -8.73 6.93 3.75
CA TYR A 118 -9.92 6.13 3.45
C TYR A 118 -10.93 6.98 2.67
N GLN A 119 -11.29 6.55 1.47
CA GLN A 119 -12.22 7.28 0.61
C GLN A 119 -13.62 6.64 0.65
N ASP A 120 -13.69 5.32 0.57
CA ASP A 120 -14.94 4.58 0.42
C ASP A 120 -14.75 3.06 0.67
N ASP A 121 -15.84 2.32 0.49
CA ASP A 121 -15.86 0.86 0.54
C ASP A 121 -15.49 0.22 -0.82
N SER A 122 -14.76 0.92 -1.70
CA SER A 122 -14.40 0.40 -3.03
C SER A 122 -13.56 -0.88 -2.98
N TRP A 123 -12.89 -1.13 -1.84
CA TRP A 123 -12.24 -2.39 -1.52
C TRP A 123 -13.16 -3.62 -1.52
N ARG A 124 -14.47 -3.44 -1.40
CA ARG A 124 -15.46 -4.54 -1.53
C ARG A 124 -15.79 -4.89 -2.99
N GLY A 125 -15.26 -4.15 -3.96
CA GLY A 125 -15.63 -4.26 -5.37
C GLY A 125 -16.92 -3.50 -5.71
N THR A 126 -17.09 -3.20 -7.00
CA THR A 126 -18.18 -2.36 -7.55
C THR A 126 -19.58 -2.89 -7.24
N SER A 127 -19.74 -4.21 -7.04
CA SER A 127 -21.03 -4.84 -6.73
C SER A 127 -21.52 -4.63 -5.29
N PHE A 128 -20.67 -4.12 -4.39
CA PHE A 128 -20.99 -3.89 -2.99
C PHE A 128 -20.86 -2.42 -2.57
N GLN A 129 -20.57 -1.53 -3.52
CA GLN A 129 -20.61 -0.07 -3.32
C GLN A 129 -22.06 0.38 -3.14
N TYR A 130 -22.46 0.71 -1.91
CA TYR A 130 -23.74 1.37 -1.64
C TYR A 130 -23.77 2.72 -2.38
N GLY A 131 -24.49 2.77 -3.51
CA GLY A 131 -24.74 3.99 -4.28
C GLY A 131 -24.14 4.06 -5.70
N GLY A 132 -23.46 3.02 -6.19
CA GLY A 132 -22.76 3.06 -7.49
C GLY A 132 -23.44 2.37 -8.68
N GLY A 133 -24.58 1.71 -8.48
CA GLY A 133 -25.28 0.99 -9.54
C GLY A 133 -26.76 1.34 -9.51
N ILE A 134 -27.19 2.18 -10.45
CA ILE A 134 -28.59 2.15 -10.88
C ILE A 134 -28.82 0.73 -11.40
N ILE A 135 -29.53 -0.08 -10.62
CA ILE A 135 -30.12 -1.33 -11.10
C ILE A 135 -31.11 -0.87 -12.18
N PRO A 136 -30.89 -1.16 -13.48
CA PRO A 136 -31.93 -0.90 -14.45
C PRO A 136 -33.03 -1.93 -14.16
N LEU A 137 -34.12 -1.48 -13.54
CA LEU A 137 -35.37 -2.21 -13.57
C LEU A 137 -35.88 -2.15 -15.01
N GLY A 138 -35.62 -3.23 -15.75
CA GLY A 138 -36.11 -3.50 -17.10
C GLY A 138 -36.12 -4.99 -17.35
#